data_AF-A0A486XTD2-F1
#
_entry.id   AF-A0A486XTD2-F1
#
_cell.length_a   1.000
_cell.length_b   1.000
_cell.length_c   1.000
_cell.angle_alpha   90.00
_cell.angle_beta   90.00
_cell.angle_gamma   90.00
#
_symmetry.space_group_name_H-M   'P 1'
#
loop_
_entity.id
_entity.type
_entity.pdbx_description
1 polymer ?
#
loop_
_entity_poly.entity_id
_entity_poly.type
_entity_poly.pdbx_seq_one_letter_code
_entity_poly.pdbx_strand_id
1 'polypeptide(L)'
;MRKSNIFRPNRNSRLTFRNGWRRLSKAKKAISLLFLLLWCVMCVVASLSYDRSYLLILLVSGVSLFISYVTQTAKPTEQNDSLLAALAVNNGQLSIAGETLPANVTKLVLGKDPDRGIAFIQLAWNNGDEWQFAIEEYQAVAQYLAQNLPQLNVVHE
;
A
#
# COMPACT_ATOMS: atom_id res chain seq x y z
N MET A 1 -23.86 4.00 5.74
CA MET A 1 -22.94 2.86 5.55
C MET A 1 -21.56 3.41 5.20
N ARG A 2 -20.58 3.30 6.11
CA ARG A 2 -19.19 3.69 5.83
C ARG A 2 -18.59 2.64 4.89
N LYS A 3 -18.13 3.05 3.71
CA LYS A 3 -17.28 2.22 2.85
C LYS A 3 -15.96 2.00 3.59
N SER A 4 -15.73 0.80 4.11
CA SER A 4 -14.40 0.36 4.53
C SER A 4 -13.56 0.23 3.26
N ASN A 5 -12.56 1.09 3.12
CA ASN A 5 -11.64 1.03 1.98
C ASN A 5 -10.54 0.03 2.34
N ILE A 6 -10.81 -1.28 2.27
CA ILE A 6 -9.71 -2.23 2.35
C ILE A 6 -8.81 -1.98 1.15
N PHE A 7 -7.54 -1.74 1.45
CA PHE A 7 -6.53 -1.51 0.44
C PHE A 7 -6.25 -2.82 -0.30
N ARG A 8 -6.54 -2.84 -1.60
CA ARG A 8 -6.11 -3.88 -2.54
C ARG A 8 -4.83 -3.38 -3.23
N PRO A 9 -3.62 -3.80 -2.81
CA PRO A 9 -2.42 -3.60 -3.60
C PRO A 9 -2.62 -4.40 -4.87
N ASN A 10 -2.94 -3.70 -5.96
CA ASN A 10 -2.72 -4.29 -7.27
C ASN A 10 -1.21 -4.50 -7.38
N ARG A 11 -0.76 -5.77 -7.41
CA ARG A 11 0.65 -6.14 -7.55
C ARG A 11 1.31 -5.50 -8.79
N ASN A 12 0.49 -5.08 -9.77
CA ASN A 12 0.90 -4.37 -10.97
C ASN A 12 0.89 -2.84 -10.87
N SER A 13 0.57 -2.24 -9.71
CA SER A 13 0.82 -0.83 -9.51
C SER A 13 2.33 -0.62 -9.34
N ARG A 14 3.04 -0.57 -10.47
CA ARG A 14 4.46 -0.19 -10.50
C ARG A 14 4.62 1.03 -9.61
N LEU A 15 5.57 0.98 -8.67
CA LEU A 15 5.99 2.12 -7.85
C LEU A 15 6.47 3.21 -8.79
N THR A 16 5.53 4.03 -9.24
CA THR A 16 5.76 5.09 -10.21
C THR A 16 5.66 6.41 -9.49
N PHE A 17 6.54 7.34 -9.87
CA PHE A 17 6.53 8.71 -9.39
C PHE A 17 5.13 9.33 -9.50
N ARG A 18 4.42 9.06 -10.61
CA ARG A 18 3.05 9.54 -10.85
C ARG A 18 2.05 9.07 -9.78
N ASN A 19 2.14 7.82 -9.34
CA ASN A 19 1.26 7.29 -8.30
C ASN A 19 1.59 7.87 -6.93
N GLY A 20 2.88 8.01 -6.61
CA GLY A 20 3.33 8.67 -5.38
C GLY A 20 2.89 10.13 -5.30
N TRP A 21 3.08 10.89 -6.39
CA TRP A 21 2.66 12.28 -6.49
C TRP A 21 1.15 12.45 -6.31
N ARG A 22 0.33 11.56 -6.87
CA ARG A 22 -1.13 11.61 -6.71
C ARG A 22 -1.55 11.37 -5.26
N ARG A 23 -0.89 10.45 -4.55
CA ARG A 23 -1.21 10.05 -3.17
C ARG A 23 -0.75 11.05 -2.10
N LEU A 24 0.20 11.93 -2.40
CA LEU A 24 0.64 12.97 -1.47
C LEU A 24 -0.51 13.93 -1.10
N SER A 25 -0.67 14.19 0.20
CA SER A 25 -1.62 15.20 0.70
C SER A 25 -1.22 16.60 0.24
N LYS A 26 -2.17 17.55 0.22
CA LYS A 26 -1.91 18.95 -0.18
C LYS A 26 -0.76 19.56 0.63
N ALA A 27 -0.72 19.30 1.95
CA ALA A 27 0.35 19.76 2.82
C ALA A 27 1.71 19.15 2.47
N LYS A 28 1.78 17.83 2.24
CA LYS A 28 3.03 17.17 1.86
C LYS A 28 3.53 17.62 0.48
N LYS A 29 2.63 17.89 -0.47
CA LYS A 29 2.97 18.50 -1.77
C LYS A 29 3.59 19.88 -1.59
N ALA A 30 3.01 20.72 -0.74
CA ALA A 30 3.53 22.05 -0.46
C ALA A 30 4.93 21.99 0.18
N ILE A 31 5.13 21.10 1.15
CA ILE A 31 6.44 20.86 1.78
C ILE A 31 7.46 20.37 0.74
N SER A 32 7.08 19.41 -0.11
CA SER A 32 7.96 18.91 -1.18
C SER A 32 8.35 20.00 -2.19
N LEU A 33 7.43 20.89 -2.55
CA LEU A 33 7.72 22.03 -3.43
C LEU A 33 8.65 23.05 -2.75
N LEU A 34 8.42 23.35 -1.47
CA LEU A 34 9.31 24.21 -0.68
C LEU A 34 10.73 23.64 -0.62
N PHE A 35 10.86 22.33 -0.39
CA PHE A 35 12.15 21.65 -0.34
C PHE A 35 12.87 21.71 -1.68
N LEU A 36 12.14 21.52 -2.79
CA LEU A 36 12.69 21.62 -4.14
C LEU A 36 13.12 23.06 -4.48
N LEU A 37 12.39 24.06 -3.99
CA LEU A 37 12.74 25.47 -4.16
C LEU A 37 14.01 25.83 -3.39
N LEU A 38 14.11 25.40 -2.12
CA LEU A 38 15.33 25.51 -1.32
C LEU A 38 16.53 24.83 -2.00
N TRP A 39 16.32 23.64 -2.55
CA TRP A 39 17.36 22.92 -3.30
C TRP A 39 17.83 23.69 -4.53
N CYS A 40 16.90 24.28 -5.30
CA CYS A 40 17.24 25.12 -6.45
C CYS A 40 18.06 26.35 -6.04
N VAL A 41 17.68 27.03 -4.95
CA VAL A 41 18.46 28.16 -4.42
C VAL A 41 19.88 27.70 -4.04
N MET A 42 20.00 26.54 -3.38
CA MET A 42 21.30 25.98 -3.02
C MET A 42 22.14 25.63 -4.26
N CYS A 43 21.54 25.13 -5.34
CA CYS A 43 22.22 24.89 -6.60
C CYS A 43 22.73 26.18 -7.25
N VAL A 44 21.95 27.26 -7.22
CA VAL A 44 22.36 28.58 -7.74
C VAL A 44 23.53 29.14 -6.94
N VAL A 45 23.47 29.07 -5.60
CA VAL A 45 24.58 29.49 -4.73
C VAL A 45 25.82 28.64 -4.98
N ALA A 46 25.67 27.32 -5.09
CA ALA A 46 26.78 26.43 -5.38
C ALA A 46 27.40 26.71 -6.77
N SER A 47 26.60 27.18 -7.74
CA SER A 47 27.09 27.51 -9.08
C SER A 47 28.00 28.75 -9.13
N LEU A 48 27.89 29.61 -8.12
CA LEU A 48 28.71 30.80 -7.98
C LEU A 48 30.06 30.49 -7.34
N SER A 49 30.17 29.40 -6.57
CA SER A 49 31.30 29.13 -5.68
C SER A 49 32.07 27.83 -5.98
N TYR A 50 31.48 26.90 -6.73
CA TYR A 50 32.05 25.56 -6.94
C TYR A 50 32.17 25.18 -8.41
N ASP A 51 33.05 24.22 -8.68
CA ASP A 51 33.26 23.66 -10.00
C ASP A 51 32.02 22.95 -10.57
N ARG A 52 31.93 22.94 -11.91
CA ARG A 52 30.81 22.36 -12.66
C ARG A 52 30.56 20.87 -12.33
N SER A 53 31.60 20.13 -11.99
CA SER A 53 31.52 18.71 -11.60
C SER A 53 30.73 18.54 -10.29
N TYR A 54 30.93 19.44 -9.33
CA TYR A 54 30.21 19.44 -8.07
C TYR A 54 28.73 19.75 -8.25
N LEU A 55 28.41 20.69 -9.15
CA LEU A 55 27.03 21.03 -9.50
C LEU A 55 26.27 19.85 -10.11
N LEU A 56 26.91 19.07 -10.98
CA LEU A 56 26.30 17.89 -11.59
C LEU A 56 25.98 16.82 -10.53
N ILE A 57 26.91 16.54 -9.62
CA ILE A 57 26.69 15.59 -8.52
C ILE A 57 25.55 16.07 -7.62
N LEU A 58 25.50 17.37 -7.32
CA LEU A 58 24.44 17.98 -6.54
C LEU A 58 23.08 17.81 -7.24
N LEU A 59 22.97 18.17 -8.51
CA LEU A 59 21.72 18.02 -9.27
C LEU A 59 21.23 16.56 -9.31
N VAL A 60 22.13 15.62 -9.63
CA VAL A 60 21.77 14.20 -9.74
C VAL A 60 21.33 13.63 -8.40
N SER A 61 22.05 13.94 -7.31
CA SER A 61 21.71 13.46 -5.97
C SER A 61 20.38 14.03 -5.46
N GLY A 62 20.13 15.33 -5.67
CA GLY A 62 18.87 15.96 -5.28
C GLY A 62 17.66 15.41 -6.02
N VAL A 63 17.79 15.24 -7.35
CA VAL A 63 16.71 14.65 -8.17
C VAL A 63 16.48 13.19 -7.79
N SER A 64 17.54 12.42 -7.57
CA SER A 64 17.43 11.00 -7.16
C SER A 64 16.73 10.85 -5.81
N LEU A 65 17.09 11.68 -4.82
CA LEU A 65 16.44 11.69 -3.50
C LEU A 65 14.97 12.09 -3.60
N PHE A 66 14.66 13.11 -4.41
CA PHE A 66 13.28 13.56 -4.60
C PHE A 66 12.41 12.48 -5.26
N ILE A 67 12.91 11.85 -6.33
CA ILE A 67 12.21 10.75 -7.00
C ILE A 67 12.00 9.60 -6.00
N SER A 68 13.03 9.23 -5.24
CA SER A 68 12.97 8.16 -4.24
C SER A 68 11.96 8.45 -3.12
N TYR A 69 11.91 9.68 -2.62
CA TYR A 69 10.93 10.10 -1.62
C TYR A 69 9.50 9.99 -2.17
N VAL A 70 9.26 10.51 -3.38
CA VAL A 70 7.92 10.46 -3.99
C VAL A 70 7.52 9.02 -4.33
N THR A 71 8.42 8.18 -4.86
CA THR A 71 8.10 6.77 -5.13
C THR A 71 7.86 5.97 -3.87
N GLN A 72 8.52 6.27 -2.75
CA GLN A 72 8.20 5.64 -1.46
C GLN A 72 6.79 6.00 -0.98
N THR A 73 6.30 7.22 -1.22
CA THR A 73 4.89 7.56 -0.95
C THR A 73 3.89 6.90 -1.90
N ALA A 74 4.36 6.28 -2.98
CA ALA A 74 3.53 5.42 -3.83
C ALA A 74 3.24 4.07 -3.15
N LYS A 75 4.00 3.71 -2.10
CA LYS A 75 3.65 2.56 -1.27
C LYS A 75 2.21 2.73 -0.75
N PRO A 76 1.43 1.65 -0.69
CA PRO A 76 0.21 1.64 0.10
C PRO A 76 0.45 2.32 1.43
N THR A 77 -0.34 3.34 1.75
CA THR A 77 -0.46 3.73 3.15
C THR A 77 -1.09 2.52 3.84
N GLU A 78 -0.42 1.97 4.84
CA GLU A 78 -0.97 0.98 5.76
C GLU A 78 -2.23 1.59 6.39
N GLN A 79 -3.35 1.42 5.70
CA GLN A 79 -4.63 1.76 6.25
C GLN A 79 -5.01 0.51 7.03
N ASN A 80 -4.64 0.51 8.32
CA ASN A 80 -5.05 -0.42 9.37
C ASN A 80 -6.57 -0.36 9.59
N ASP A 81 -7.36 -0.47 8.52
CA ASP A 81 -8.78 -0.68 8.62
C ASP A 81 -8.98 -2.18 8.91
N SER A 82 -9.64 -2.46 10.03
CA SER A 82 -9.90 -3.81 10.52
C SER A 82 -10.50 -4.69 9.43
N LEU A 83 -9.85 -5.82 9.11
CA LEU A 83 -10.39 -6.76 8.12
C LEU A 83 -11.70 -7.36 8.61
N LEU A 84 -11.81 -7.62 9.91
CA LEU A 84 -13.04 -8.09 10.56
C LEU A 84 -14.21 -7.14 10.31
N ALA A 85 -13.99 -5.83 10.36
CA ALA A 85 -15.04 -4.85 10.12
C ALA A 85 -15.51 -4.83 8.65
N ALA A 86 -14.72 -5.39 7.75
CA ALA A 86 -14.98 -5.35 6.32
C ALA A 86 -15.27 -6.74 5.73
N LEU A 87 -15.13 -7.80 6.52
CA LEU A 87 -15.65 -9.13 6.27
C LEU A 87 -17.15 -9.15 6.59
N ALA A 88 -17.96 -9.56 5.62
CA ALA A 88 -19.38 -9.83 5.82
C ALA A 88 -19.75 -11.12 5.11
N VAL A 89 -20.54 -11.97 5.75
CA VAL A 89 -21.09 -13.16 5.11
C VAL A 89 -22.58 -12.93 4.88
N ASN A 90 -22.97 -12.83 3.61
CA ASN A 90 -24.36 -12.66 3.21
C ASN A 90 -24.78 -13.89 2.40
N ASN A 91 -25.80 -14.62 2.86
CA ASN A 91 -26.32 -15.82 2.20
C ASN A 91 -25.24 -16.86 1.87
N GLY A 92 -24.26 -17.06 2.77
CA GLY A 92 -23.15 -17.99 2.57
C GLY A 92 -22.08 -17.52 1.58
N GLN A 93 -22.17 -16.29 1.08
CA GLN A 93 -21.14 -15.67 0.23
C GLN A 93 -20.30 -14.69 1.06
N LEU A 94 -18.99 -14.85 0.96
CA LEU A 94 -18.03 -13.95 1.60
C LEU A 94 -18.01 -12.62 0.85
N SER A 95 -18.13 -11.52 1.56
CA SER A 95 -17.93 -10.17 1.04
C SER A 95 -16.76 -9.54 1.79
N ILE A 96 -15.82 -8.95 1.03
CA ILE A 96 -14.66 -8.25 1.58
C ILE A 96 -14.73 -6.81 1.10
N ALA A 97 -14.78 -5.84 2.01
CA ALA A 97 -14.86 -4.40 1.68
C ALA A 97 -16.08 -4.01 0.83
N GLY A 98 -17.16 -4.80 0.91
CA GLY A 98 -18.36 -4.62 0.08
C GLY A 98 -18.28 -5.24 -1.33
N GLU A 99 -17.18 -5.92 -1.67
CA GLU A 99 -17.08 -6.77 -2.87
C GLU A 99 -17.53 -8.20 -2.51
N THR A 100 -18.66 -8.64 -3.05
CA THR A 100 -19.15 -10.01 -2.86
C THR A 100 -18.33 -10.97 -3.71
N LEU A 101 -17.71 -11.95 -3.05
CA LEU A 101 -16.95 -12.98 -3.73
C LEU A 101 -17.87 -13.99 -4.42
N PRO A 102 -17.47 -14.50 -5.60
CA PRO A 102 -18.18 -15.57 -6.28
C PRO A 102 -18.45 -16.78 -5.38
N ALA A 103 -19.61 -17.42 -5.52
CA ALA A 103 -19.96 -18.61 -4.72
C ALA A 103 -19.05 -19.83 -4.96
N ASN A 104 -18.26 -19.82 -6.04
CA ASN A 104 -17.30 -20.86 -6.39
C ASN A 104 -15.92 -20.65 -5.75
N VAL A 105 -15.74 -19.63 -4.90
CA VAL A 105 -14.50 -19.49 -4.14
C VAL A 105 -14.42 -20.61 -3.11
N THR A 106 -13.58 -21.60 -3.40
CA THR A 106 -13.32 -22.75 -2.52
C THR A 106 -12.00 -22.66 -1.79
N LYS A 107 -11.10 -21.76 -2.21
CA LYS A 107 -9.75 -21.63 -1.65
C LYS A 107 -9.39 -20.16 -1.40
N LEU A 108 -8.91 -19.91 -0.19
CA LEU A 108 -8.42 -18.62 0.26
C LEU A 108 -7.08 -18.83 0.96
N VAL A 109 -6.09 -18.00 0.65
CA VAL A 109 -4.80 -17.98 1.34
C VAL A 109 -4.84 -16.89 2.39
N LEU A 110 -4.56 -17.25 3.63
CA LEU A 110 -4.44 -16.34 4.76
C LEU A 110 -2.96 -16.37 5.19
N GLY A 111 -2.22 -15.33 4.84
CA GLY A 111 -0.80 -15.24 5.11
C GLY A 111 -0.45 -14.14 6.10
N LYS A 112 0.77 -14.18 6.64
CA LYS A 112 1.34 -13.09 7.43
C LYS A 112 2.78 -12.77 7.01
N ASP A 113 3.10 -11.49 7.00
CA ASP A 113 4.45 -10.97 6.77
C ASP A 113 4.92 -10.24 8.03
N PRO A 114 5.62 -10.93 8.95
CA PRO A 114 6.06 -10.34 10.21
C PRO A 114 7.12 -9.25 10.02
N ASP A 115 7.91 -9.29 8.94
CA ASP A 115 8.92 -8.27 8.64
C ASP A 115 8.26 -6.92 8.27
N ARG A 116 7.04 -6.98 7.75
CA ARG A 116 6.21 -5.81 7.43
C ARG A 116 5.14 -5.51 8.47
N GLY A 117 4.94 -6.37 9.47
CA GLY A 117 3.89 -6.20 10.48
C GLY A 117 2.47 -6.32 9.93
N ILE A 118 2.27 -7.00 8.80
CA ILE A 118 0.97 -7.12 8.15
C ILE A 118 0.53 -8.59 8.03
N ALA A 119 -0.77 -8.80 7.98
CA ALA A 119 -1.40 -10.01 7.51
C ALA A 119 -2.13 -9.75 6.19
N PHE A 120 -2.39 -10.79 5.42
CA PHE A 120 -3.05 -10.66 4.13
C PHE A 120 -3.99 -11.83 3.82
N ILE A 121 -5.06 -11.52 3.11
CA ILE A 121 -5.90 -12.49 2.43
C ILE A 121 -5.61 -12.43 0.93
N GLN A 122 -5.45 -13.57 0.29
CA GLN A 122 -5.31 -13.67 -1.16
C GLN A 122 -6.24 -14.76 -1.69
N LEU A 123 -6.89 -14.49 -2.83
CA LEU A 123 -7.65 -15.52 -3.53
C LEU A 123 -6.76 -16.22 -4.54
N ALA A 124 -6.92 -17.54 -4.67
CA ALA A 124 -6.10 -18.36 -5.56
C ALA A 124 -6.13 -17.91 -7.04
N TRP A 125 -7.18 -17.19 -7.46
CA TRP A 125 -7.41 -16.77 -8.84
C TRP A 125 -7.29 -15.26 -9.08
N ASN A 126 -6.98 -14.44 -8.06
CA ASN A 126 -6.95 -12.97 -8.23
C ASN A 126 -5.59 -12.40 -8.70
N ASN A 127 -4.72 -13.24 -9.27
CA ASN A 127 -3.39 -12.84 -9.77
C ASN A 127 -2.45 -12.20 -8.73
N GLY A 128 -2.64 -12.47 -7.43
CA GLY A 128 -1.78 -11.94 -6.38
C GLY A 128 -2.20 -10.57 -5.87
N ASP A 129 -3.46 -10.19 -6.04
CA ASP A 129 -4.05 -9.11 -5.28
C ASP A 129 -4.25 -9.56 -3.83
N GLU A 130 -3.82 -8.76 -2.88
CA GLU A 130 -3.92 -9.09 -1.46
C GLU A 130 -4.89 -8.12 -0.78
N TRP A 131 -5.68 -8.57 0.19
CA TRP A 131 -6.32 -7.68 1.14
C TRP A 131 -5.44 -7.67 2.37
N GLN A 132 -4.73 -6.55 2.57
CA GLN A 132 -3.78 -6.40 3.67
C GLN A 132 -4.48 -5.81 4.90
N PHE A 133 -4.08 -6.27 6.08
CA PHE A 133 -4.65 -5.88 7.36
C PHE A 133 -3.63 -6.07 8.50
N ALA A 134 -3.98 -5.59 9.70
CA ALA A 134 -3.09 -5.62 10.85
C ALA A 134 -2.82 -7.07 11.32
N ILE A 135 -1.55 -7.39 11.60
CA ILE A 135 -1.13 -8.76 11.94
C ILE A 135 -1.79 -9.28 13.24
N GLU A 136 -2.16 -8.36 14.14
CA GLU A 136 -2.85 -8.66 15.39
C GLU A 136 -4.24 -9.27 15.15
N GLU A 137 -4.89 -8.96 14.03
CA GLU A 137 -6.21 -9.48 13.68
C GLU A 137 -6.14 -10.86 13.01
N TYR A 138 -4.95 -11.37 12.68
CA TYR A 138 -4.78 -12.63 11.95
C TYR A 138 -5.56 -13.80 12.58
N GLN A 139 -5.44 -13.97 13.90
CA GLN A 139 -6.12 -15.05 14.62
C GLN A 139 -7.63 -14.90 14.62
N ALA A 140 -8.11 -13.67 14.81
CA ALA A 140 -9.54 -13.38 14.86
C ALA A 140 -10.18 -13.52 13.46
N VAL A 141 -9.48 -13.15 12.40
CA VAL A 141 -9.88 -13.38 11.00
C VAL A 141 -9.91 -14.88 10.69
N ALA A 142 -8.88 -15.64 11.08
CA ALA A 142 -8.84 -17.09 10.87
C ALA A 142 -10.04 -17.78 11.54
N GLN A 143 -10.34 -17.42 12.78
CA GLN A 143 -11.49 -17.94 13.52
C GLN A 143 -12.82 -17.54 12.87
N TYR A 144 -12.96 -16.30 12.43
CA TYR A 144 -14.17 -15.83 11.75
C TYR A 144 -14.45 -16.62 10.47
N LEU A 145 -13.43 -16.85 9.64
CA LEU A 145 -13.55 -17.64 8.41
C LEU A 145 -13.93 -19.10 8.71
N ALA A 146 -13.29 -19.73 9.70
CA ALA A 146 -13.61 -21.10 10.09
C ALA A 146 -15.05 -21.26 10.62
N GLN A 147 -15.55 -20.27 11.36
CA GLN A 147 -16.89 -20.30 11.94
C GLN A 147 -18.00 -20.04 10.91
N ASN A 148 -17.81 -19.05 10.04
CA ASN A 148 -18.88 -18.59 9.13
C ASN A 148 -18.81 -19.26 7.75
N LEU A 149 -17.65 -19.77 7.35
CA LEU A 149 -17.40 -20.38 6.04
C LEU A 149 -16.58 -21.67 6.18
N PRO A 150 -17.08 -22.70 6.88
CA PRO A 150 -16.34 -23.95 7.11
C PRO A 150 -16.02 -24.72 5.82
N GLN A 151 -16.76 -24.46 4.75
CA GLN A 151 -16.57 -25.03 3.42
C GLN A 151 -15.50 -24.32 2.57
N LEU A 152 -14.94 -23.23 3.07
CA LEU A 152 -13.81 -22.53 2.45
C LEU A 152 -12.50 -23.17 2.93
N ASN A 153 -11.67 -23.63 2.00
CA ASN A 153 -10.34 -24.12 2.32
C ASN A 153 -9.40 -22.93 2.55
N VAL A 154 -9.11 -22.65 3.83
CA VAL A 154 -8.17 -21.60 4.24
C VAL A 154 -6.78 -22.21 4.33
N VAL A 155 -5.88 -21.79 3.43
CA VAL A 155 -4.46 -22.16 3.47
C VAL A 155 -3.71 -21.10 4.26
N HIS A 156 -2.93 -21.55 5.26
CA HIS A 156 -2.12 -20.65 6.09
C HIS A 156 -0.68 -20.58 5.53
N GLU A 157 -0.20 -19.37 5.27
CA GLU A 157 1.18 -19.10 4.78
C GLU A 157 1.98 -18.16 5.71
#